data_AF-A0A416QY38-F1
#
_entry.id   AF-A0A416QY38-F1
#
_cell.length_a   1.000
_cell.length_b   1.000
_cell.length_c   1.000
_cell.angle_alpha   90.00
_cell.angle_beta   90.00
_cell.angle_gamma   90.00
#
_symmetry.space_group_name_H-M   'P 1'
#
loop_
_entity.id
_entity.type
_entity.pdbx_description
1 polymer ?
#
loop_
_entity_poly.entity_id
_entity_poly.type
_entity_poly.pdbx_seq_one_letter_code
_entity_poly.pdbx_strand_id
1 'polypeptide(L)'
;MTMQEQLYPLARRAFWGYFFVLLNINFTFNHVFALQFLPNTVGWWLLARVCREGKALRPSLGLLRSFCLVLAVWNVQQFFPTLEGQIPGLISLLVGLVTLYTHFQFLTDLAALADEALPGGEHGHKLRSARTVMVVITTLLYCYDLLFRLPALAVVMLVVGLCAYIYLLVQLWGLSKSLSPAE
;
A
#
# COMPACT_ATOMS: atom_id res chain seq x y z
N MET A 1 27.46 -2.75 -8.07
CA MET A 1 26.06 -3.04 -8.43
C MET A 1 25.44 -1.79 -8.98
N THR A 2 24.85 -1.86 -10.17
CA THR A 2 24.14 -0.73 -10.78
C THR A 2 22.88 -0.39 -9.97
N MET A 3 22.38 0.85 -10.09
CA MET A 3 21.16 1.29 -9.41
C MET A 3 19.96 0.37 -9.73
N GLN A 4 19.88 -0.07 -10.98
CA GLN A 4 18.88 -1.01 -11.47
C GLN A 4 18.92 -2.37 -10.75
N GLU A 5 20.10 -2.96 -10.57
CA GLU A 5 20.29 -4.25 -9.88
C GLU A 5 19.84 -4.18 -8.41
N GLN A 6 20.04 -3.04 -7.76
CA GLN A 6 19.60 -2.84 -6.37
C GLN A 6 18.09 -2.58 -6.29
N LEU A 7 17.52 -1.88 -7.27
CA LEU A 7 16.11 -1.52 -7.28
C LEU A 7 15.19 -2.69 -7.65
N TYR A 8 15.62 -3.60 -8.52
CA TYR A 8 14.83 -4.76 -8.93
C TYR A 8 14.25 -5.58 -7.75
N PRO A 9 15.07 -6.12 -6.81
CA PRO A 9 14.56 -6.91 -5.69
C PRO A 9 13.67 -6.07 -4.76
N LEU A 10 13.93 -4.77 -4.64
CA LEU A 10 13.10 -3.84 -3.88
C LEU A 10 11.72 -3.68 -4.50
N ALA A 11 11.65 -3.39 -5.81
CA ALA A 11 10.39 -3.21 -6.53
C ALA A 11 9.53 -4.49 -6.50
N ARG A 12 10.16 -5.67 -6.64
CA ARG A 12 9.46 -6.95 -6.51
C ARG A 12 8.86 -7.17 -5.13
N ARG A 13 9.61 -6.87 -4.06
CA ARG A 13 9.10 -6.98 -2.68
C ARG A 13 8.07 -5.92 -2.36
N ALA A 14 8.20 -4.72 -2.92
CA ALA A 14 7.21 -3.66 -2.81
C ALA A 14 5.88 -4.10 -3.43
N PHE A 15 5.90 -4.71 -4.61
CA PHE A 15 4.72 -5.31 -5.22
C PHE A 15 4.03 -6.29 -4.28
N TRP A 16 4.76 -7.26 -3.72
CA TRP A 16 4.18 -8.23 -2.79
C TRP A 16 3.68 -7.57 -1.51
N GLY A 17 4.40 -6.59 -0.96
CA GLY A 17 3.94 -5.81 0.19
C GLY A 17 2.60 -5.14 -0.08
N TYR A 18 2.46 -4.45 -1.21
CA TYR A 18 1.20 -3.83 -1.64
C TYR A 18 0.11 -4.86 -1.95
N PHE A 19 0.45 -6.01 -2.51
CA PHE A 19 -0.50 -7.10 -2.76
C PHE A 19 -1.18 -7.52 -1.45
N PHE A 20 -0.39 -7.76 -0.39
CA PHE A 20 -0.93 -8.12 0.92
C PHE A 20 -1.65 -6.97 1.64
N VAL A 21 -1.21 -5.71 1.48
CA VAL A 21 -1.88 -4.55 2.11
C VAL A 21 -3.23 -4.23 1.46
N LEU A 22 -3.33 -4.37 0.13
CA LEU A 22 -4.47 -3.87 -0.63
C LEU A 22 -5.54 -4.94 -0.92
N LEU A 23 -5.14 -6.20 -1.11
CA LEU A 23 -6.10 -7.29 -1.34
C LEU A 23 -6.47 -7.91 0.01
N ASN A 24 -7.31 -7.21 0.77
CA ASN A 24 -7.95 -7.78 1.95
C ASN A 24 -9.25 -8.49 1.53
N ILE A 25 -9.15 -9.80 1.27
CA ILE A 25 -10.33 -10.64 1.01
C ILE A 25 -10.82 -11.18 2.35
N ASN A 26 -11.91 -10.60 2.84
CA ASN A 26 -12.62 -11.04 4.03
C ASN A 26 -13.68 -12.07 3.62
N PHE A 27 -13.52 -13.33 4.03
CA PHE A 27 -14.62 -14.29 3.99
C PHE A 27 -15.33 -14.28 5.34
N THR A 28 -16.54 -13.72 5.36
CA THR A 28 -17.42 -13.78 6.53
C THR A 28 -18.23 -15.07 6.47
N PHE A 29 -17.91 -16.03 7.34
CA PHE A 29 -18.72 -17.23 7.55
C PHE A 29 -19.78 -16.94 8.61
N ASN A 30 -21.06 -17.00 8.22
CA ASN A 30 -22.23 -16.86 9.10
C ASN A 30 -22.25 -15.61 10.01
N HIS A 31 -21.66 -14.48 9.59
CA HIS A 31 -21.57 -13.24 10.39
C HIS A 31 -20.84 -13.35 11.75
N VAL A 32 -20.23 -14.51 12.04
CA VAL A 32 -19.55 -14.79 13.33
C VAL A 32 -18.04 -14.87 13.16
N PHE A 33 -17.55 -15.25 11.99
CA PHE A 33 -16.13 -15.44 11.74
C PHE A 33 -15.70 -14.82 10.40
N ALA A 34 -14.93 -13.73 10.46
CA ALA A 34 -14.25 -13.18 9.30
C ALA A 34 -12.83 -13.76 9.24
N LEU A 35 -12.58 -14.69 8.31
CA LEU A 35 -11.23 -15.17 8.07
C LEU A 35 -10.55 -14.21 7.07
N GLN A 36 -9.57 -13.46 7.55
CA GLN A 36 -8.72 -12.63 6.70
C GLN A 36 -7.62 -13.50 6.10
N PHE A 37 -7.77 -13.89 4.83
CA PHE A 37 -6.83 -14.81 4.18
C PHE A 37 -5.46 -14.17 3.92
N LEU A 38 -5.45 -12.85 3.70
CA LEU A 38 -4.24 -12.06 3.43
C LEU A 38 -4.02 -11.08 4.59
N PRO A 39 -3.12 -11.38 5.53
CA PRO A 39 -2.92 -10.53 6.69
C PRO A 39 -2.19 -9.24 6.29
N ASN A 40 -2.88 -8.10 6.43
CA ASN A 40 -2.32 -6.76 6.12
C ASN A 40 -1.02 -6.52 6.90
N THR A 41 -0.91 -7.05 8.12
CA THR A 41 0.33 -7.07 8.93
C THR A 41 1.53 -7.56 8.15
N VAL A 42 1.39 -8.64 7.37
CA VAL A 42 2.50 -9.19 6.55
C VAL A 42 2.86 -8.22 5.44
N GLY A 43 1.87 -7.62 4.79
CA GLY A 43 2.10 -6.61 3.76
C GLY A 43 2.88 -5.40 4.28
N TRP A 44 2.45 -4.82 5.40
CA TRP A 44 3.14 -3.70 6.05
C TRP A 44 4.55 -4.06 6.52
N TRP A 45 4.74 -5.28 7.03
CA TRP A 45 6.05 -5.77 7.43
C TRP A 45 6.99 -5.95 6.23
N LEU A 46 6.48 -6.46 5.10
CA LEU A 46 7.24 -6.53 3.84
C LEU A 46 7.65 -5.14 3.38
N LEU A 47 6.73 -4.16 3.40
CA LEU A 47 7.04 -2.77 3.08
C LEU A 47 8.07 -2.17 4.05
N ALA A 48 8.01 -2.49 5.35
CA ALA A 48 9.03 -2.06 6.31
C ALA A 48 10.43 -2.62 5.98
N ARG A 49 10.52 -3.85 5.46
CA ARG A 49 11.78 -4.43 4.96
C ARG A 49 12.28 -3.70 3.72
N VAL A 50 11.39 -3.39 2.77
CA VAL A 50 11.74 -2.58 1.59
C VAL A 50 12.27 -1.21 2.00
N CYS A 51 11.60 -0.54 2.93
CA CYS A 51 12.06 0.74 3.49
C CYS A 51 13.45 0.65 4.13
N ARG A 52 13.73 -0.43 4.88
CA ARG A 52 15.02 -0.67 5.52
C ARG A 52 16.15 -0.80 4.50
N GLU A 53 15.94 -1.58 3.44
CA GLU A 53 16.94 -1.83 2.40
C GLU A 53 17.07 -0.63 1.45
N GLY A 54 15.94 0.01 1.14
CA GLY A 54 15.86 1.20 0.31
C GLY A 54 16.45 2.45 0.95
N LYS A 55 16.69 2.46 2.26
CA LYS A 55 17.39 3.56 2.96
C LYS A 55 18.74 3.89 2.32
N ALA A 56 19.45 2.88 1.81
CA ALA A 56 20.75 3.07 1.15
C ALA A 56 20.62 3.82 -0.19
N LEU A 57 19.50 3.63 -0.89
CA LEU A 57 19.20 4.29 -2.16
C LEU A 57 18.58 5.67 -1.93
N ARG A 58 17.69 5.78 -0.94
CA ARG A 58 16.97 7.01 -0.62
C ARG A 58 16.71 7.11 0.89
N PRO A 59 17.31 8.09 1.60
CA PRO A 59 17.20 8.21 3.05
C PRO A 59 15.77 8.35 3.58
N SER A 60 14.86 8.95 2.81
CA SER A 60 13.44 9.13 3.18
C SER A 60 12.70 7.80 3.36
N LEU A 61 13.06 6.76 2.60
CA LEU A 61 12.53 5.40 2.81
C LEU A 61 12.92 4.85 4.20
N GLY A 62 14.08 5.27 4.72
CA GLY A 62 14.50 4.91 6.08
C GLY A 62 13.57 5.44 7.17
N LEU A 63 12.99 6.63 6.99
CA LEU A 63 12.02 7.24 7.92
C LEU A 63 10.67 6.52 7.86
N LEU A 64 10.23 6.18 6.65
CA LEU A 64 9.00 5.42 6.40
C LEU A 64 8.96 4.06 7.08
N ARG A 65 10.12 3.45 7.36
CA ARG A 65 10.21 2.16 8.07
C ARG A 65 9.43 2.19 9.38
N SER A 66 9.57 3.25 10.18
CA SER A 66 8.90 3.35 11.48
C SER A 66 7.39 3.36 11.30
N PHE A 67 6.87 4.09 10.31
CA PHE A 67 5.44 4.10 10.00
C PHE A 67 4.96 2.73 9.52
N CYS A 68 5.69 2.06 8.61
CA CYS A 68 5.33 0.71 8.17
C CYS A 68 5.32 -0.30 9.34
N LEU A 69 6.23 -0.20 10.31
CA LEU A 69 6.24 -1.07 11.49
C LEU A 69 5.05 -0.79 12.41
N VAL A 70 4.76 0.49 12.68
CA VAL A 70 3.58 0.88 13.46
C VAL A 70 2.31 0.37 12.78
N LEU A 71 2.20 0.50 11.47
CA LEU A 71 1.05 -0.02 10.69
C LEU A 71 0.99 -1.54 10.69
N ALA A 72 2.13 -2.25 10.66
CA ALA A 72 2.14 -3.70 10.79
C ALA A 72 1.60 -4.15 12.15
N VAL A 73 2.07 -3.53 13.24
CA VAL A 73 1.59 -3.79 14.60
C VAL A 73 0.12 -3.41 14.74
N TRP A 74 -0.29 -2.27 14.20
CA TRP A 74 -1.68 -1.82 14.20
C TRP A 74 -2.60 -2.87 13.56
N ASN A 75 -2.21 -3.42 12.41
CA ASN A 75 -3.01 -4.42 11.71
C ASN A 75 -3.04 -5.79 12.41
N VAL A 76 -2.29 -6.04 13.49
CA VAL A 76 -2.43 -7.27 14.29
C VAL A 76 -3.82 -7.38 14.91
N GLN A 77 -4.48 -6.25 15.17
CA GLN A 77 -5.86 -6.22 15.68
C GLN A 77 -6.86 -6.94 14.75
N GLN A 78 -6.51 -7.15 13.47
CA GLN A 78 -7.34 -7.86 12.51
C GLN A 78 -7.63 -9.32 12.93
N PHE A 79 -6.79 -9.88 13.80
CA PHE A 79 -6.99 -11.20 14.41
C PHE A 79 -7.87 -11.17 15.67
N PHE A 80 -8.24 -9.98 16.14
CA PHE A 80 -8.99 -9.76 17.38
C PHE A 80 -10.19 -8.83 17.13
N PRO A 81 -11.27 -9.31 16.48
CA PRO A 81 -12.43 -8.48 16.10
C PRO A 81 -13.09 -7.75 17.28
N THR A 82 -12.95 -8.30 18.49
CA THR A 82 -13.47 -7.70 19.73
C THR A 82 -12.84 -6.35 20.08
N LEU A 83 -11.68 -6.01 19.51
CA LEU A 83 -10.99 -4.74 19.76
C LEU A 83 -11.53 -3.59 18.89
N GLU A 84 -12.18 -3.88 17.77
CA GLU A 84 -12.57 -2.85 16.78
C GLU A 84 -13.55 -1.81 17.37
N GLY A 85 -14.49 -2.24 18.21
CA GLY A 85 -15.47 -1.36 18.86
C GLY A 85 -14.91 -0.56 20.05
N GLN A 86 -13.68 -0.83 20.49
CA GLN A 86 -13.07 -0.17 21.65
C GLN A 86 -12.11 0.96 21.25
N ILE A 87 -11.85 1.12 19.97
CA ILE A 87 -10.86 2.07 19.46
C ILE A 87 -11.50 3.45 19.30
N PRO A 88 -10.94 4.50 19.94
CA PRO A 88 -11.40 5.86 19.73
C PRO A 88 -11.31 6.28 18.25
N GLY A 89 -12.37 6.86 17.70
CA GLY A 89 -12.43 7.27 16.29
C GLY A 89 -11.31 8.25 15.88
N LEU A 90 -10.80 9.07 16.80
CA LEU A 90 -9.66 9.96 16.55
C LEU A 90 -8.37 9.16 16.26
N ILE A 91 -8.16 8.03 16.94
CA ILE A 91 -7.01 7.16 16.70
C ILE A 91 -7.16 6.50 15.33
N SER A 92 -8.35 6.01 14.99
CA SER A 92 -8.62 5.44 13.66
C SER A 92 -8.37 6.47 12.54
N LEU A 93 -8.80 7.71 12.73
CA LEU A 93 -8.53 8.81 11.79
C LEU A 93 -7.02 9.06 11.64
N LEU A 94 -6.30 9.16 12.76
CA LEU A 94 -4.85 9.39 12.75
C LEU A 94 -4.12 8.25 12.02
N VAL A 95 -4.50 6.99 12.27
CA VAL A 95 -3.92 5.85 11.57
C VAL A 95 -4.25 5.86 10.08
N GLY A 96 -5.48 6.27 9.70
CA GLY A 96 -5.86 6.50 8.31
C GLY A 96 -4.96 7.53 7.63
N LEU A 97 -4.67 8.65 8.30
CA LEU A 97 -3.77 9.69 7.80
C LEU A 97 -2.32 9.19 7.66
N VAL A 98 -1.81 8.48 8.67
CA VAL A 98 -0.46 7.86 8.63
C VAL A 98 -0.36 6.86 7.49
N THR A 99 -1.42 6.07 7.25
CA THR A 99 -1.50 5.12 6.13
C THR A 99 -1.43 5.86 4.79
N LEU A 100 -2.26 6.89 4.60
CA LEU A 100 -2.31 7.70 3.38
C LEU A 100 -0.95 8.35 3.09
N TYR A 101 -0.34 8.95 4.11
CA TYR A 101 0.98 9.58 4.01
C TYR A 101 2.05 8.55 3.65
N THR A 102 2.06 7.40 4.33
CA THR A 102 3.03 6.33 4.09
C THR A 102 2.97 5.85 2.66
N HIS A 103 1.77 5.62 2.15
CA HIS A 103 1.52 5.28 0.76
C HIS A 103 2.01 6.35 -0.22
N PHE A 104 1.63 7.61 0.03
CA PHE A 104 2.03 8.72 -0.82
C PHE A 104 3.55 8.85 -0.91
N GLN A 105 4.23 8.92 0.23
CA GLN A 105 5.67 9.14 0.29
C GLN A 105 6.43 7.93 -0.28
N PHE A 106 6.01 6.71 0.04
CA PHE A 106 6.65 5.48 -0.46
C PHE A 106 6.62 5.42 -1.99
N LEU A 107 5.46 5.66 -2.61
CA LEU A 107 5.34 5.63 -4.07
C LEU A 107 6.07 6.80 -4.74
N THR A 108 6.16 7.95 -4.07
CA THR A 108 6.94 9.09 -4.55
C THR A 108 8.42 8.76 -4.61
N ASP A 109 8.94 8.16 -3.54
CA ASP A 109 10.35 7.79 -3.46
C ASP A 109 10.69 6.65 -4.43
N LEU A 110 9.81 5.65 -4.56
CA LEU A 110 9.98 4.59 -5.54
C LEU A 110 9.91 5.10 -6.98
N ALA A 111 9.09 6.12 -7.26
CA ALA A 111 9.01 6.73 -8.59
C ALA A 111 10.28 7.48 -8.95
N ALA A 112 10.87 8.20 -8.00
CA ALA A 112 12.13 8.88 -8.21
C ALA A 112 13.29 7.88 -8.42
N LEU A 113 13.32 6.80 -7.62
CA LEU A 113 14.27 5.71 -7.83
C LEU A 113 14.11 5.04 -9.20
N ALA A 114 12.88 4.91 -9.69
CA ALA A 114 12.61 4.37 -11.03
C ALA A 114 13.14 5.30 -12.14
N ASP A 115 12.96 6.62 -12.01
CA ASP A 115 13.50 7.59 -12.98
C ASP A 115 15.05 7.60 -12.98
N GLU A 116 15.67 7.43 -11.82
CA GLU A 116 17.13 7.32 -11.68
C GLU A 116 17.68 6.00 -12.24
N ALA A 117 16.96 4.89 -12.05
CA ALA A 117 17.38 3.56 -12.51
C ALA A 117 17.10 3.31 -14.00
N LEU A 118 16.06 3.94 -14.56
CA LEU A 118 15.64 3.78 -15.96
C LEU A 118 15.47 5.17 -16.62
N PRO A 119 16.57 5.85 -16.97
CA PRO A 119 16.51 7.17 -17.60
C PRO A 119 15.70 7.12 -18.91
N GLY A 120 14.71 7.99 -19.03
CA GLY A 120 13.80 8.03 -20.18
C GLY A 120 12.65 7.02 -20.14
N GLY A 121 12.54 6.21 -19.08
CA GLY A 121 11.40 5.32 -18.87
C GLY A 121 10.17 6.06 -18.34
N GLU A 122 8.97 5.55 -18.65
CA GLU A 122 7.70 6.14 -18.17
C GLU A 122 7.28 5.68 -16.77
N HIS A 123 8.03 4.75 -16.15
CA HIS A 123 7.60 4.07 -14.93
C HIS A 123 7.47 4.99 -13.71
N GLY A 124 8.36 5.97 -13.54
CA GLY A 124 8.22 6.95 -12.46
C GLY A 124 6.97 7.83 -12.63
N HIS A 125 6.67 8.26 -13.86
CA HIS A 125 5.43 8.99 -14.15
C HIS A 125 4.18 8.13 -13.85
N LYS A 126 4.16 6.88 -14.33
CA LYS A 126 3.05 5.95 -14.08
C LYS A 126 2.84 5.69 -12.59
N LEU A 127 3.92 5.56 -11.82
CA LEU A 127 3.82 5.34 -10.37
C LEU A 127 3.33 6.58 -9.62
N ARG A 128 3.73 7.79 -10.03
CA ARG A 128 3.17 9.06 -9.51
C ARG A 128 1.68 9.19 -9.79
N SER A 129 1.25 8.79 -10.99
CA SER A 129 -0.17 8.74 -11.36
C SER A 129 -0.94 7.73 -10.47
N ALA A 130 -0.44 6.50 -10.34
CA ALA A 130 -1.03 5.48 -9.48
C ALA A 130 -1.11 5.90 -8.01
N ARG A 131 -0.08 6.58 -7.50
CA ARG A 131 -0.09 7.21 -6.19
C ARG A 131 -1.23 8.21 -6.04
N THR A 132 -1.38 9.14 -6.98
CA THR A 132 -2.46 10.15 -6.92
C THR A 132 -3.83 9.51 -6.97
N VAL A 133 -4.05 8.56 -7.89
CA VAL A 133 -5.32 7.81 -7.99
C VAL A 133 -5.62 7.12 -6.67
N MET A 134 -4.66 6.38 -6.09
CA MET A 134 -4.88 5.66 -4.85
C MET A 134 -5.15 6.59 -3.65
N VAL A 135 -4.44 7.71 -3.53
CA VAL A 135 -4.68 8.70 -2.47
C VAL A 135 -6.07 9.31 -2.58
N VAL A 136 -6.48 9.71 -3.79
CA VAL A 136 -7.79 10.30 -4.05
C VAL A 136 -8.90 9.29 -3.74
N ILE A 137 -8.81 8.08 -4.29
CA ILE A 137 -9.82 7.03 -4.06
C ILE A 137 -9.89 6.64 -2.59
N THR A 138 -8.76 6.47 -1.90
CA THR A 138 -8.75 6.14 -0.47
C THR A 138 -9.38 7.26 0.36
N THR A 139 -9.09 8.53 0.04
CA THR A 139 -9.71 9.68 0.70
C THR A 139 -11.22 9.70 0.48
N LEU A 140 -11.67 9.48 -0.76
CA LEU A 140 -13.09 9.42 -1.09
C LEU A 140 -13.81 8.28 -0.36
N LEU A 141 -13.16 7.11 -0.23
CA LEU A 141 -13.68 5.98 0.55
C LEU A 141 -13.87 6.35 2.02
N TYR A 142 -12.89 7.02 2.64
CA TYR A 142 -13.02 7.52 4.01
C TYR A 142 -14.14 8.56 4.14
N CYS A 143 -14.25 9.51 3.20
CA CYS A 143 -15.33 10.50 3.22
C CYS A 143 -16.71 9.85 3.05
N TYR A 144 -16.82 8.84 2.19
CA TYR A 144 -18.05 8.08 1.99
C TYR A 144 -18.48 7.36 3.28
N ASP A 145 -17.55 6.68 3.95
CA ASP A 145 -17.81 5.98 5.21
C ASP A 145 -18.17 6.92 6.36
N LEU A 146 -17.60 8.13 6.37
CA LEU A 146 -17.89 9.11 7.43
C LEU A 146 -19.19 9.88 7.22
N LEU A 147 -19.50 10.29 5.98
CA LEU A 147 -20.52 11.31 5.70
C LEU A 147 -21.80 10.78 5.04
N PHE A 148 -21.71 9.72 4.22
CA PHE A 148 -22.83 9.32 3.36
C PHE A 148 -23.45 7.98 3.77
N ARG A 149 -22.64 6.93 3.98
CA ARG A 149 -23.09 5.56 4.34
C ARG A 149 -24.33 5.04 3.58
N LEU A 150 -24.48 5.43 2.31
CA LEU A 150 -25.64 5.05 1.48
C LEU A 150 -25.42 3.65 0.87
N PRO A 151 -26.19 2.62 1.25
CA PRO A 151 -25.90 1.23 0.86
C PRO A 151 -25.84 1.02 -0.66
N ALA A 152 -26.62 1.79 -1.45
CA ALA A 152 -26.60 1.73 -2.91
C ALA A 152 -25.25 2.14 -3.54
N LEU A 153 -24.49 3.03 -2.89
CA LEU A 153 -23.18 3.47 -3.37
C LEU A 153 -22.03 2.58 -2.88
N ALA A 154 -22.26 1.74 -1.87
CA ALA A 154 -21.22 0.89 -1.28
C ALA A 154 -20.54 -0.02 -2.32
N VAL A 155 -21.34 -0.64 -3.21
CA VAL A 155 -20.82 -1.53 -4.26
C VAL A 155 -19.98 -0.75 -5.27
N VAL A 156 -20.44 0.42 -5.69
CA VAL A 156 -19.70 1.29 -6.63
C VAL A 156 -18.35 1.69 -6.04
N MET A 157 -18.35 2.14 -4.77
CA MET A 157 -17.14 2.52 -4.06
C MET A 157 -16.16 1.35 -3.91
N LEU A 158 -16.66 0.15 -3.61
CA LEU A 158 -15.85 -1.06 -3.52
C LEU A 158 -15.19 -1.42 -4.85
N VAL A 159 -15.95 -1.37 -5.95
CA VAL A 159 -15.42 -1.64 -7.30
C VAL A 159 -14.37 -0.60 -7.69
N VAL A 160 -14.63 0.68 -7.47
CA VAL A 160 -13.68 1.76 -7.76
C VAL A 160 -12.39 1.62 -6.94
N GLY A 161 -12.52 1.29 -5.65
CA GLY A 161 -11.39 0.98 -4.77
C GLY A 161 -10.54 -0.17 -5.31
N LEU A 162 -11.18 -1.29 -5.65
CA LEU A 162 -10.51 -2.46 -6.20
C LEU A 162 -9.78 -2.14 -7.51
N CYS A 163 -10.41 -1.39 -8.42
CA CYS A 163 -9.78 -0.97 -9.68
C CYS A 163 -8.53 -0.11 -9.43
N ALA A 164 -8.58 0.83 -8.48
CA ALA A 164 -7.43 1.66 -8.13
C ALA A 164 -6.27 0.82 -7.55
N TYR A 165 -6.58 -0.17 -6.72
CA TYR A 165 -5.59 -1.08 -6.15
C TYR A 165 -4.96 -1.99 -7.21
N ILE A 166 -5.77 -2.56 -8.10
CA ILE A 166 -5.27 -3.35 -9.24
C ILE A 166 -4.37 -2.50 -10.13
N TYR A 167 -4.78 -1.25 -10.44
CA TYR A 167 -3.96 -0.33 -11.23
C TYR A 167 -2.59 -0.11 -10.60
N LEU A 168 -2.52 0.13 -9.29
CA LEU A 168 -1.25 0.28 -8.59
C LEU A 168 -0.38 -0.98 -8.66
N LEU A 169 -0.97 -2.16 -8.44
CA LEU A 169 -0.26 -3.44 -8.53
C LEU A 169 0.30 -3.69 -9.93
N VAL A 170 -0.45 -3.36 -10.97
CA VAL A 170 0.01 -3.43 -12.37
C VAL A 170 1.22 -2.53 -12.59
N GLN A 171 1.22 -1.29 -12.08
CA GLN A 171 2.37 -0.39 -12.23
C GLN A 171 3.60 -0.88 -11.47
N LEU A 172 3.43 -1.36 -10.24
CA LEU A 172 4.53 -1.92 -9.43
C LEU A 172 5.13 -3.18 -10.07
N TRP A 173 4.27 -4.05 -10.61
CA TRP A 173 4.71 -5.24 -11.33
C TRP A 173 5.46 -4.87 -12.62
N GLY A 174 4.90 -3.92 -13.40
CA GLY A 174 5.51 -3.38 -14.61
C GLY A 174 6.93 -2.85 -14.35
N LEU A 175 7.09 -2.04 -13.30
CA LEU A 175 8.39 -1.55 -12.85
C LEU A 175 9.35 -2.70 -12.50
N SER A 176 8.89 -3.70 -11.74
CA SER A 176 9.73 -4.84 -11.40
C SER A 176 10.19 -5.63 -12.63
N LYS A 177 9.34 -5.72 -13.66
CA LYS A 177 9.65 -6.40 -14.92
C LYS A 177 10.62 -5.59 -15.78
N SER A 178 10.49 -4.26 -15.83
CA SER A 178 11.44 -3.43 -16.60
C SER A 178 12.84 -3.40 -15.99
N LEU A 179 12.95 -3.65 -14.67
CA LEU A 179 14.21 -3.68 -13.96
C LEU A 179 14.90 -5.05 -14.00
N SER A 180 14.20 -6.12 -14.41
CA SER A 180 14.81 -7.46 -14.42
C SER A 180 15.99 -7.51 -15.39
N PRO A 181 17.10 -8.18 -15.03
CA PRO A 181 18.20 -8.40 -15.96
C PRO A 181 17.68 -9.11 -17.22
N ALA A 182 18.22 -8.74 -18.39
CA ALA A 182 17.94 -9.47 -19.62
C ALA A 182 18.48 -10.90 -19.46
N GLU A 183 17.59 -11.89 -19.54
CA GLU A 183 17.95 -13.31 -19.64
C GLU A 183 18.64 -13.61 -20.97
#